data_AF-A0A7R9T1U9-F1
#
_entry.id   AF-A0A7R9T1U9-F1
#
_cell.length_a   1.000
_cell.length_b   1.000
_cell.length_c   1.000
_cell.angle_alpha   90.00
_cell.angle_beta   90.00
_cell.angle_gamma   90.00
#
_symmetry.space_group_name_H-M   'P 1'
#
loop_
_entity.id
_entity.type
_entity.pdbx_description
1 polymer ?
#
loop_
_entity_poly.entity_id
_entity_poly.type
_entity_poly.pdbx_seq_one_letter_code
_entity_poly.pdbx_strand_id
1 'polypeptide(L)'
;DAVLTPAEKFGSQYISDRFLPDKAIDLIDEAGSRVRLQHAALPEEAKELDKELKALMKEKDTAIRSQDFEAAGGLRDREVELRAQIKQITERKQEENKAKAESGDASGPTVVEQDIADIVAAWTGIPVDKVSSDEGTRLMDMEETLHKRLVGQEEAVVACARAIRRARTGF
;
A
#
# COMPACT_ATOMS: atom_id res chain seq x y z
N ASP A 1 2.31 -4.53 -20.55
CA ASP A 1 1.69 -5.83 -20.27
C ASP A 1 1.63 -6.18 -18.79
N ALA A 2 2.74 -6.21 -18.05
CA ALA A 2 2.77 -6.64 -16.65
C ALA A 2 1.82 -5.90 -15.68
N VAL A 3 1.41 -4.67 -16.01
CA VAL A 3 0.50 -3.83 -15.21
C VAL A 3 -0.89 -3.70 -15.85
N LEU A 4 -0.94 -3.66 -17.18
CA LEU A 4 -2.19 -3.51 -17.93
C LEU A 4 -3.10 -4.74 -17.79
N THR A 5 -2.54 -5.94 -17.96
CA THR A 5 -3.31 -7.19 -17.89
C THR A 5 -3.90 -7.40 -16.49
N PRO A 6 -3.16 -7.18 -15.38
CA PRO A 6 -3.76 -7.23 -14.05
C PRO A 6 -4.81 -6.15 -13.79
N ALA A 7 -4.59 -4.91 -14.26
CA ALA A 7 -5.58 -3.83 -14.10
C ALA A 7 -6.91 -4.17 -14.79
N GLU A 8 -6.87 -4.73 -15.99
CA GLU A 8 -8.06 -5.20 -16.71
C GLU A 8 -8.71 -6.40 -16.02
N LYS A 9 -7.91 -7.39 -15.60
CA LYS A 9 -8.39 -8.60 -14.92
C LYS A 9 -9.06 -8.26 -13.59
N PHE A 10 -8.39 -7.52 -12.72
CA PHE A 10 -8.95 -7.19 -11.41
C PHE A 10 -10.08 -6.15 -11.51
N GLY A 11 -9.95 -5.18 -12.40
CA GLY A 11 -11.03 -4.24 -12.68
C GLY A 11 -12.30 -4.96 -13.14
N SER A 12 -12.21 -5.91 -14.07
CA SER A 12 -13.37 -6.68 -14.55
C SER A 12 -14.00 -7.58 -13.48
N GLN A 13 -13.19 -8.21 -12.64
CA GLN A 13 -13.66 -9.17 -11.64
C GLN A 13 -14.24 -8.54 -10.37
N TYR A 14 -13.65 -7.44 -9.88
CA TYR A 14 -13.95 -6.90 -8.55
C TYR A 14 -14.69 -5.56 -8.59
N ILE A 15 -14.58 -4.79 -9.68
CA ILE A 15 -15.17 -3.46 -9.81
C ILE A 15 -16.33 -3.52 -10.81
N SER A 16 -17.54 -3.59 -10.27
CA SER A 16 -18.78 -3.77 -11.05
C SER A 16 -19.50 -2.46 -11.39
N ASP A 17 -19.19 -1.38 -10.69
CA ASP A 17 -19.79 -0.04 -10.82
C ASP A 17 -19.15 0.81 -11.93
N ARG A 18 -18.09 0.31 -12.58
CA ARG A 18 -17.35 1.00 -13.66
C ARG A 18 -17.07 0.10 -14.87
N PHE A 19 -16.91 0.73 -16.03
CA PHE A 19 -16.65 0.05 -17.30
C PHE A 19 -15.17 0.09 -17.70
N LEU A 20 -14.71 -0.89 -18.48
CA LEU A 20 -13.41 -0.83 -19.15
C LEU A 20 -13.51 0.10 -20.38
N PRO A 21 -12.42 0.81 -20.76
CA PRO A 21 -11.08 0.78 -20.18
C PRO A 21 -10.88 1.73 -18.97
N ASP A 22 -11.84 2.61 -18.69
CA ASP A 22 -11.76 3.68 -17.70
C ASP A 22 -11.26 3.20 -16.32
N LYS A 23 -11.89 2.15 -15.78
CA LYS A 23 -11.48 1.59 -14.48
C LYS A 23 -10.05 1.03 -14.45
N ALA A 24 -9.54 0.52 -15.56
CA ALA A 24 -8.18 0.01 -15.61
C ALA A 24 -7.17 1.16 -15.58
N ILE A 25 -7.49 2.28 -16.25
CA ILE A 25 -6.67 3.50 -16.22
C ILE A 25 -6.65 4.07 -14.80
N ASP A 26 -7.80 4.17 -14.14
CA ASP A 26 -7.87 4.70 -12.77
C ASP A 26 -7.04 3.87 -11.78
N LEU A 27 -7.10 2.54 -11.89
CA LEU A 27 -6.30 1.64 -11.05
C LEU A 27 -4.79 1.85 -11.25
N ILE A 28 -4.36 2.06 -12.50
CA ILE A 28 -2.95 2.29 -12.83
C ILE A 28 -2.50 3.65 -12.30
N ASP A 29 -3.33 4.70 -12.43
CA ASP A 29 -2.99 6.04 -11.97
C ASP A 29 -2.87 6.13 -10.44
N GLU A 30 -3.83 5.52 -9.72
CA GLU A 30 -3.82 5.46 -8.26
C GLU A 30 -2.64 4.63 -7.75
N ALA A 31 -2.35 3.48 -8.38
CA ALA A 31 -1.20 2.66 -8.05
C ALA A 31 0.12 3.41 -8.31
N GLY A 32 0.24 4.11 -9.44
CA GLY A 32 1.41 4.93 -9.78
C GLY A 32 1.64 6.06 -8.77
N SER A 33 0.58 6.77 -8.40
CA SER A 33 0.64 7.83 -7.38
C SER A 33 1.04 7.28 -6.01
N ARG A 34 0.49 6.13 -5.61
CA ARG A 34 0.82 5.47 -4.34
C ARG A 34 2.27 5.02 -4.30
N VAL A 35 2.75 4.33 -5.34
CA VAL A 35 4.15 3.88 -5.43
C VAL A 35 5.09 5.08 -5.37
N ARG A 36 4.78 6.16 -6.10
CA ARG A 36 5.55 7.41 -6.04
C ARG A 36 5.59 8.00 -4.63
N LEU A 37 4.46 8.04 -3.92
CA LEU A 37 4.39 8.56 -2.55
C LEU A 37 5.18 7.70 -1.57
N GLN A 38 5.13 6.38 -1.70
CA GLN A 38 5.92 5.46 -0.87
C GLN A 38 7.42 5.65 -1.08
N HIS A 39 7.86 5.88 -2.32
CA HIS A 39 9.25 6.17 -2.64
C HIS A 39 9.69 7.58 -2.21
N ALA A 40 8.77 8.55 -2.18
CA ALA A 40 9.04 9.90 -1.68
C ALA A 40 8.99 10.01 -0.15
N ALA A 41 8.39 9.03 0.54
CA ALA A 41 8.29 9.03 1.98
C ALA A 41 9.66 8.86 2.65
N LEU A 42 9.84 9.51 3.80
CA LEU A 42 11.03 9.30 4.62
C LEU A 42 11.16 7.81 4.99
N PRO A 43 12.39 7.27 5.01
CA PRO A 43 12.67 5.96 5.60
C PRO A 43 12.07 5.85 7.01
N GLU A 44 11.60 4.66 7.41
CA GLU A 44 10.96 4.48 8.72
C GLU A 44 11.87 4.90 9.88
N GLU A 45 13.17 4.60 9.79
CA GLU A 45 14.21 5.08 10.71
C GLU A 45 14.27 6.60 10.79
N ALA A 46 14.17 7.28 9.64
CA ALA A 46 14.17 8.74 9.58
C ALA A 46 12.83 9.35 10.06
N LYS A 47 11.71 8.63 9.97
CA LYS A 47 10.42 9.09 10.51
C LYS A 47 10.41 9.13 12.03
N GLU A 48 10.99 8.13 12.69
CA GLU A 48 11.08 8.13 14.16
C GLU A 48 12.00 9.25 14.65
N LEU A 49 13.13 9.48 13.98
CA LEU A 49 14.00 10.62 14.28
C LEU A 49 13.33 11.97 13.99
N ASP A 50 12.50 12.09 12.94
CA ASP A 50 11.72 13.30 12.66
C ASP A 50 10.65 13.56 13.74
N LYS A 51 10.04 12.51 14.30
CA LYS A 51 9.15 12.65 15.47
C LYS A 51 9.91 13.15 16.70
N GLU A 52 11.08 12.59 17.00
CA GLU A 52 11.94 13.05 18.10
C GLU A 52 12.37 14.51 17.89
N LEU A 53 12.78 14.87 16.68
CA LEU A 53 13.16 16.23 16.31
C LEU A 53 12.00 17.21 16.54
N LYS A 54 10.77 16.84 16.15
CA LYS A 54 9.57 17.68 16.38
C LYS A 54 9.26 17.85 17.86
N ALA A 55 9.43 16.82 18.68
CA ALA A 55 9.26 16.92 20.12
C ALA A 55 10.32 17.85 20.72
N LEU A 56 11.58 17.66 20.35
CA LEU A 56 12.72 18.44 20.81
C LEU A 56 12.60 19.92 20.41
N MET A 57 12.10 20.23 19.21
CA MET A 57 11.85 21.61 18.78
C MET A 57 10.83 22.32 19.69
N LYS A 58 9.78 21.61 20.14
CA LYS A 58 8.81 22.18 21.10
C LYS A 58 9.43 22.40 22.48
N GLU A 59 10.26 21.47 22.93
CA GLU A 59 11.00 21.62 24.20
C GLU A 59 11.95 22.82 24.14
N LYS A 60 12.70 22.97 23.04
CA LYS A 60 13.59 24.10 22.81
C LYS A 60 12.82 25.42 22.82
N ASP A 61 11.69 25.51 22.12
CA ASP A 61 10.85 26.71 22.13
C ASP A 61 10.34 27.06 23.53
N THR A 62 10.06 26.04 24.35
CA THR A 62 9.64 26.20 25.74
C THR A 62 10.79 26.70 26.62
N ALA A 63 12.01 26.15 26.44
CA ALA A 63 13.22 26.60 27.13
C ALA A 63 13.57 28.06 26.77
N ILE A 64 13.45 28.44 25.50
CA ILE A 64 13.65 29.82 25.03
C ILE A 64 12.63 30.77 25.68
N ARG A 65 11.35 30.38 25.74
CA ARG A 65 10.30 31.19 26.38
C ARG A 65 10.49 31.35 27.89
N SER A 66 11.06 30.35 28.55
CA SER A 66 11.39 30.39 29.98
C SER A 66 12.74 31.05 30.28
N GLN A 67 13.43 31.57 29.25
CA GLN A 67 14.75 32.19 29.34
C GLN A 67 15.85 31.25 29.89
N ASP A 68 15.63 29.94 29.80
CA ASP A 68 16.64 28.92 30.12
C ASP A 68 17.54 28.69 28.89
N PHE A 69 18.50 29.60 28.72
CA PHE A 69 19.40 29.60 27.56
C PHE A 69 20.42 28.46 27.59
N GLU A 70 20.74 27.91 28.76
CA GLU A 70 21.66 26.80 28.91
C GLU A 70 21.00 25.50 28.43
N ALA A 71 19.78 25.22 28.88
CA ALA A 71 18.99 24.09 28.38
C ALA A 71 18.69 24.24 26.87
N ALA A 72 18.34 25.45 26.41
CA ALA A 72 18.10 25.71 24.99
C ALA A 72 19.36 25.47 24.12
N GLY A 73 20.55 25.74 24.65
CA GLY A 73 21.83 25.44 24.00
C GLY A 73 22.02 23.93 23.78
N GLY A 74 21.88 23.13 24.83
CA GLY A 74 21.99 21.67 24.74
C GLY A 74 20.94 21.04 23.81
N LEU A 75 19.71 21.57 23.83
CA LEU A 75 18.65 21.13 22.90
C LEU A 75 19.00 21.49 21.45
N ARG A 76 19.57 22.67 21.20
CA ARG A 76 20.03 23.06 19.86
C ARG A 76 21.12 22.13 19.32
N ASP A 77 22.07 21.72 20.15
CA ASP A 77 23.14 20.81 19.71
C ASP A 77 22.55 19.44 19.32
N ARG A 78 21.61 18.94 20.11
CA ARG A 78 20.89 17.70 19.80
C ARG A 78 19.97 17.82 18.57
N GLU A 79 19.39 19.01 18.32
CA GLU A 79 18.66 19.31 17.08
C GLU A 79 19.57 19.17 15.84
N VAL A 80 20.79 19.69 15.91
CA VAL A 80 21.77 19.59 14.82
C VAL A 80 22.17 18.13 14.59
N GLU A 81 22.41 17.38 15.66
CA GLU A 81 22.74 15.96 15.59
C GLU A 81 21.62 15.14 14.94
N LEU A 82 20.38 15.28 15.41
CA LEU A 82 19.21 14.58 14.85
C LEU A 82 18.99 14.92 13.37
N ARG A 83 19.16 16.19 12.98
CA ARG A 83 19.07 16.60 11.57
C ARG A 83 20.17 15.97 10.72
N ALA A 84 21.39 15.88 11.24
CA ALA A 84 22.49 15.23 10.54
C ALA A 84 22.24 13.72 10.36
N GLN A 85 21.70 13.05 11.39
CA GLN A 85 21.33 11.63 11.31
C GLN A 85 20.21 11.38 10.28
N ILE A 86 19.15 12.19 10.30
CA ILE A 86 18.06 12.12 9.30
C ILE A 86 18.64 12.29 7.90
N LYS A 87 19.49 13.31 7.69
CA LYS A 87 20.12 13.57 6.39
C LYS A 87 20.94 12.37 5.91
N GLN A 88 21.80 11.81 6.75
CA GLN A 88 22.59 10.62 6.40
C GLN A 88 21.73 9.41 6.03
N ILE A 89 20.65 9.17 6.78
CA ILE A 89 19.73 8.05 6.50
C ILE A 89 19.01 8.28 5.16
N THR A 90 18.57 9.50 4.88
CA THR A 90 17.92 9.83 3.61
C THR A 90 18.87 9.72 2.43
N GLU A 91 20.12 10.18 2.56
CA GLU A 91 21.15 10.09 1.52
C GLU A 91 21.53 8.64 1.26
N ARG A 92 21.76 7.83 2.30
CA ARG A 92 22.03 6.39 2.17
C ARG A 92 20.92 5.67 1.40
N LYS A 93 19.66 5.91 1.74
CA LYS A 93 18.51 5.33 1.03
C LYS A 93 18.43 5.80 -0.43
N GLN A 94 18.74 7.06 -0.71
CA GLN A 94 18.77 7.58 -2.08
C GLN A 94 19.89 6.94 -2.90
N GLU A 95 21.07 6.76 -2.31
CA GLU A 95 22.21 6.06 -2.93
C GLU A 95 21.90 4.59 -3.18
N GLU A 96 21.29 3.89 -2.22
CA GLU A 96 20.82 2.50 -2.40
C GLU A 96 19.80 2.40 -3.54
N ASN A 97 18.85 3.33 -3.61
CA ASN A 97 17.86 3.37 -4.69
C ASN A 97 18.52 3.66 -6.06
N LYS A 98 19.54 4.53 -6.08
CA LYS A 98 20.27 4.86 -7.31
C LYS A 98 21.16 3.70 -7.78
N ALA A 99 21.85 3.02 -6.86
CA ALA A 99 22.66 1.84 -7.15
C ALA A 99 21.80 0.69 -7.71
N LYS A 100 20.58 0.50 -7.17
CA LYS A 100 19.59 -0.46 -7.71
C LYS A 100 19.09 -0.08 -9.11
N ALA A 101 19.04 1.21 -9.43
CA ALA A 101 18.69 1.68 -10.77
C ALA A 101 19.83 1.46 -11.79
N GLU A 102 21.08 1.63 -11.36
CA GLU A 102 22.27 1.44 -12.22
C GLU A 102 22.61 -0.04 -12.49
N SER A 103 22.19 -0.97 -11.62
CA SER A 103 22.33 -2.42 -11.83
C SER A 103 21.37 -3.01 -12.88
N GLY A 104 20.56 -2.19 -13.56
CA GLY A 104 19.72 -2.60 -14.69
C GLY A 104 18.39 -3.26 -14.33
N ASP A 105 18.01 -3.31 -13.06
CA ASP A 105 16.83 -4.04 -12.56
C ASP A 105 15.61 -3.13 -12.27
N ALA A 106 15.76 -1.80 -12.19
CA ALA A 106 14.60 -0.93 -11.96
C ALA A 106 14.79 0.52 -12.45
N SER A 107 14.05 0.90 -13.49
CA SER A 107 13.80 2.29 -13.87
C SER A 107 12.83 2.92 -12.88
N GLY A 108 13.32 3.37 -11.72
CA GLY A 108 12.52 4.15 -10.76
C GLY A 108 11.32 3.40 -10.14
N PRO A 109 10.41 4.13 -9.45
CA PRO A 109 9.21 3.54 -8.86
C PRO A 109 8.35 2.90 -9.96
N THR A 110 8.35 1.57 -10.02
CA THR A 110 7.61 0.81 -11.03
C THR A 110 6.41 0.17 -10.37
N VAL A 111 5.23 0.37 -10.97
CA VAL A 111 4.00 -0.28 -10.52
C VAL A 111 4.10 -1.77 -10.83
N VAL A 112 3.86 -2.62 -9.84
CA VAL A 112 3.74 -4.07 -10.00
C VAL A 112 2.29 -4.52 -9.87
N GLU A 113 2.00 -5.76 -10.27
CA GLU A 113 0.66 -6.37 -10.12
C GLU A 113 0.11 -6.24 -8.69
N GLN A 114 0.99 -6.39 -7.70
CA GLN A 114 0.68 -6.28 -6.28
C GLN A 114 0.12 -4.90 -5.91
N ASP A 115 0.63 -3.82 -6.52
CA ASP A 115 0.15 -2.47 -6.23
C ASP A 115 -1.29 -2.29 -6.73
N ILE A 116 -1.63 -2.86 -7.90
CA ILE A 116 -3.00 -2.84 -8.43
C ILE A 116 -3.93 -3.64 -7.53
N ALA A 117 -3.51 -4.84 -7.11
CA ALA A 117 -4.25 -5.70 -6.18
C ALA A 117 -4.60 -4.95 -4.88
N ASP A 118 -3.64 -4.20 -4.33
CA ASP A 118 -3.82 -3.38 -3.15
C ASP A 118 -4.83 -2.24 -3.34
N ILE A 119 -4.81 -1.56 -4.50
CA ILE A 119 -5.79 -0.50 -4.80
C ILE A 119 -7.19 -1.09 -4.93
N VAL A 120 -7.34 -2.22 -5.64
CA VAL A 120 -8.64 -2.91 -5.79
C VAL A 120 -9.16 -3.34 -4.42
N ALA A 121 -8.30 -3.89 -3.56
CA ALA A 121 -8.66 -4.25 -2.19
C ALA A 121 -9.08 -3.04 -1.36
N ALA A 122 -8.41 -1.89 -1.53
CA ALA A 122 -8.77 -0.66 -0.85
C ALA A 122 -10.14 -0.10 -1.30
N TRP A 123 -10.46 -0.19 -2.59
CA TRP A 123 -11.74 0.31 -3.12
C TRP A 123 -12.92 -0.61 -2.83
N THR A 124 -12.70 -1.92 -2.94
CA THR A 124 -13.78 -2.92 -2.85
C THR A 124 -13.88 -3.58 -1.47
N GLY A 125 -12.85 -3.44 -0.63
CA GLY A 125 -12.72 -4.18 0.63
C GLY A 125 -12.39 -5.67 0.45
N ILE A 126 -12.17 -6.14 -0.77
CA ILE A 126 -11.92 -7.55 -1.10
C ILE A 126 -10.41 -7.75 -1.34
N PRO A 127 -9.68 -8.45 -0.44
CA PRO A 127 -8.25 -8.69 -0.62
C PRO A 127 -7.99 -9.55 -1.85
N VAL A 128 -7.15 -9.09 -2.78
CA VAL A 128 -6.84 -9.81 -4.04
C VAL A 128 -5.64 -10.76 -3.89
N ASP A 129 -4.71 -10.47 -2.97
CA ASP A 129 -3.48 -11.25 -2.70
C ASP A 129 -3.72 -12.72 -2.36
N LYS A 130 -4.83 -13.00 -1.69
CA LYS A 130 -5.19 -14.34 -1.24
C LYS A 130 -6.01 -15.11 -2.27
N VAL A 131 -6.14 -14.59 -3.49
CA VAL A 131 -7.19 -15.03 -4.40
C VAL A 131 -6.60 -15.73 -5.63
N SER A 132 -5.45 -15.32 -6.17
CA SER A 132 -4.94 -15.94 -7.42
C SER A 132 -4.75 -17.47 -7.38
N SER A 133 -4.25 -18.04 -6.28
CA SER A 133 -4.08 -19.51 -6.13
C SER A 133 -5.18 -20.19 -5.30
N ASP A 134 -5.84 -19.47 -4.39
CA ASP A 134 -6.85 -20.01 -3.45
C ASP A 134 -8.30 -19.68 -3.86
N GLU A 135 -8.52 -18.95 -4.96
CA GLU A 135 -9.87 -18.64 -5.47
C GLU A 135 -10.56 -19.86 -6.04
N GLY A 136 -9.83 -20.70 -6.77
CA GLY A 136 -10.37 -21.94 -7.33
C GLY A 136 -10.88 -22.86 -6.22
N THR A 137 -10.06 -23.08 -5.19
CA THR A 137 -10.43 -23.83 -3.97
C THR A 137 -11.58 -23.17 -3.24
N ARG A 138 -11.54 -21.86 -2.97
CA ARG A 138 -12.67 -21.14 -2.34
C ARG A 138 -13.97 -21.20 -3.14
N LEU A 139 -13.91 -21.21 -4.47
CA LEU A 139 -15.08 -21.35 -5.34
C LEU A 139 -15.66 -22.77 -5.26
N MET A 140 -14.80 -23.79 -5.15
CA MET A 140 -15.22 -25.18 -4.93
C MET A 140 -15.84 -25.36 -3.54
N ASP A 141 -15.22 -24.80 -2.50
CA ASP A 141 -15.64 -24.94 -1.10
C ASP A 141 -16.67 -23.88 -0.66
N MET A 142 -17.18 -23.06 -1.59
CA MET A 142 -18.05 -21.92 -1.29
C MET A 142 -19.34 -22.33 -0.59
N GLU A 143 -19.99 -23.40 -1.07
CA GLU A 143 -21.26 -23.90 -0.54
C GLU A 143 -21.08 -24.36 0.92
N GLU A 144 -20.08 -25.20 1.18
CA GLU A 144 -19.75 -25.68 2.54
C GLU A 144 -19.40 -24.52 3.48
N THR A 145 -18.65 -23.54 2.98
CA THR A 145 -18.24 -22.37 3.78
C THR A 145 -19.43 -21.48 4.14
N LEU A 146 -20.39 -21.31 3.23
CA LEU A 146 -21.62 -20.56 3.49
C LEU A 146 -22.51 -21.28 4.50
N HIS A 147 -22.63 -22.61 4.42
CA HIS A 147 -23.41 -23.41 5.37
C HIS A 147 -22.87 -23.41 6.80
N LYS A 148 -21.57 -23.11 7.01
CA LYS A 148 -21.01 -22.88 8.35
C LYS A 148 -21.60 -21.64 9.03
N ARG A 149 -22.15 -20.68 8.26
CA ARG A 149 -22.70 -19.41 8.77
C ARG A 149 -24.21 -19.29 8.56
N LEU A 150 -24.76 -20.00 7.58
CA LEU A 150 -26.18 -19.97 7.23
C LEU A 150 -26.80 -21.36 7.44
N VAL A 151 -27.78 -21.44 8.34
CA VAL A 151 -28.53 -22.68 8.59
C VAL A 151 -29.78 -22.71 7.71
N GLY A 152 -29.94 -23.79 6.93
CA GLY A 152 -31.05 -23.96 5.98
C GLY A 152 -30.80 -23.29 4.62
N GLN A 153 -31.88 -23.14 3.82
CA GLN A 153 -31.84 -22.50 2.49
C GLN A 153 -30.87 -23.13 1.48
N GLU A 154 -30.72 -24.46 1.50
CA GLU A 154 -29.82 -25.22 0.62
C GLU A 154 -29.94 -24.83 -0.85
N GLU A 155 -31.17 -24.78 -1.37
CA GLU A 155 -31.44 -24.46 -2.77
C GLU A 155 -30.95 -23.05 -3.15
N ALA A 156 -31.10 -22.07 -2.25
CA ALA A 156 -30.65 -20.71 -2.48
C ALA A 156 -29.12 -20.61 -2.47
N VAL A 157 -28.45 -21.30 -1.52
CA VAL A 157 -26.98 -21.33 -1.45
C VAL A 157 -26.38 -21.96 -2.71
N VAL A 158 -26.90 -23.12 -3.12
CA VAL A 158 -26.44 -23.82 -4.34
C VAL A 158 -26.69 -22.98 -5.59
N ALA A 159 -27.87 -22.36 -5.73
CA ALA A 159 -28.19 -21.51 -6.87
C ALA A 159 -27.25 -20.30 -6.98
N CYS A 160 -27.01 -19.60 -5.86
CA CYS A 160 -26.11 -18.46 -5.80
C CYS A 160 -24.65 -18.87 -6.06
N ALA A 161 -24.16 -19.93 -5.40
CA ALA A 161 -22.79 -20.41 -5.59
C ALA A 161 -22.52 -20.82 -7.04
N ARG A 162 -23.47 -21.53 -7.68
CA ARG A 162 -23.37 -21.91 -9.09
C ARG A 162 -23.40 -20.70 -10.04
N ALA A 163 -24.20 -19.68 -9.74
CA ALA A 163 -24.21 -18.43 -10.51
C ALA A 163 -22.88 -17.68 -10.40
N ILE A 164 -22.36 -17.54 -9.17
CA ILE A 164 -21.07 -16.87 -8.91
C ILE A 164 -19.92 -17.62 -9.57
N ARG A 165 -19.87 -18.95 -9.45
CA ARG A 165 -18.81 -19.77 -10.05
C ARG A 165 -18.77 -19.59 -11.58
N ARG A 166 -19.93 -19.62 -12.25
CA ARG A 166 -20.03 -19.38 -13.70
C ARG A 166 -19.53 -18.00 -14.11
N ALA A 167 -20.01 -16.94 -13.44
CA ALA A 167 -19.60 -15.57 -13.72
C ALA A 167 -18.08 -15.37 -13.56
N ARG A 168 -17.46 -16.08 -12.62
CA ARG A 168 -16.04 -15.92 -12.28
C ARG A 168 -15.09 -16.77 -13.12
N THR A 169 -15.55 -17.90 -13.67
CA THR A 169 -14.77 -18.77 -14.56
C THR A 169 -14.93 -18.45 -16.05
N GLY A 170 -15.78 -17.49 -16.41
CA GLY A 170 -15.87 -16.96 -17.79
C GLY A 170 -16.60 -17.84 -18.81
N PHE A 171 -17.62 -18.61 -18.38
CA PHE A 171 -18.53 -19.34 -19.29
C PHE A 171 -19.89 -18.65 -19.41
#